data_AF-A0A419F4Q9-F1
#
_entry.id   AF-A0A419F4Q9-F1
#
_cell.length_a   1.000
_cell.length_b   1.000
_cell.length_c   1.000
_cell.angle_alpha   90.00
_cell.angle_beta   90.00
_cell.angle_gamma   90.00
#
_symmetry.space_group_name_H-M   'P 1'
#
loop_
_entity.id
_entity.type
_entity.pdbx_description
1 polymer ?
#
loop_
_entity_poly.entity_id
_entity_poly.type
_entity_poly.pdbx_seq_one_letter_code
_entity_poly.pdbx_strand_id
1 'polypeptide(L)' 'MPFPEILKNAEKFLRNPDCLKTQAGLTEFICRDCDFYKEGEDEEIACGAFYLIGLLLEKKVVTVEDIIYAVRSDISNT' A
#
# COMPACT_ATOMS: atom_id res chain seq x y z
N MET A 1 -4.37 -14.98 2.28
CA MET A 1 -3.28 -14.16 1.72
C MET A 1 -3.49 -12.75 2.22
N PRO A 2 -2.57 -12.16 2.97
CA PRO A 2 -2.89 -10.93 3.70
C PRO A 2 -3.10 -9.69 2.82
N PHE A 3 -2.62 -9.61 1.56
CA PHE A 3 -2.82 -8.42 0.70
C PHE A 3 -2.80 -8.74 -0.83
N PRO A 4 -3.84 -9.38 -1.40
CA PRO A 4 -3.84 -9.83 -2.80
C PRO A 4 -3.88 -8.70 -3.86
N GLU A 5 -4.56 -7.58 -3.60
CA GLU A 5 -4.66 -6.45 -4.53
C GLU A 5 -3.34 -5.67 -4.64
N ILE A 6 -2.49 -5.66 -3.61
CA ILE A 6 -1.12 -5.10 -3.69
C ILE A 6 -0.34 -5.75 -4.83
N LEU A 7 -0.37 -7.09 -4.90
CA LEU A 7 0.36 -7.85 -5.91
C LEU A 7 -0.26 -7.71 -7.30
N LYS A 8 -1.59 -7.74 -7.37
CA LYS A 8 -2.33 -7.57 -8.62
C LYS A 8 -2.06 -6.21 -9.27
N ASN A 9 -1.90 -5.16 -8.47
CA ASN A 9 -1.66 -3.80 -8.95
C ASN A 9 -0.18 -3.40 -8.96
N ALA A 10 0.74 -4.28 -8.55
CA ALA A 10 2.18 -3.99 -8.42
C ALA A 10 2.79 -3.37 -9.69
N GLU A 11 2.47 -3.89 -10.87
CA GLU A 11 3.00 -3.35 -12.14
C GLU A 11 2.58 -1.91 -12.41
N LYS A 12 1.37 -1.51 -11.99
CA LYS A 12 0.87 -0.14 -12.12
C LYS A 12 1.71 0.82 -11.24
N PHE A 13 1.99 0.42 -10.01
CA PHE A 13 2.75 1.23 -9.05
C PHE A 13 4.24 1.32 -9.41
N LEU A 14 4.83 0.24 -9.95
CA LEU A 14 6.21 0.25 -10.45
C LEU A 14 6.39 1.17 -11.66
N ARG A 15 5.39 1.23 -12.56
CA ARG A 15 5.44 2.09 -13.75
C ARG A 15 5.21 3.57 -13.45
N ASN A 16 4.49 3.88 -12.38
CA ASN A 16 4.17 5.25 -12.00
C ASN A 16 4.22 5.42 -10.48
N PRO A 17 5.41 5.45 -9.86
CA PRO A 17 5.55 5.58 -8.41
C PRO A 17 5.04 6.92 -7.87
N ASP A 18 4.93 7.95 -8.72
CA ASP A 18 4.42 9.26 -8.32
C ASP A 18 2.94 9.22 -7.90
N CYS A 19 2.16 8.22 -8.34
CA CYS A 19 0.78 8.08 -7.89
C CYS A 19 0.68 7.83 -6.36
N LEU A 20 1.72 7.25 -5.75
CA LEU A 20 1.81 7.01 -4.30
C LEU A 20 2.18 8.24 -3.49
N LYS A 21 2.43 9.39 -4.13
CA LYS A 21 2.60 10.67 -3.43
C LYS A 21 1.27 11.34 -3.11
N THR A 22 0.17 10.79 -3.64
CA THR A 22 -1.17 11.28 -3.39
C THR A 22 -1.88 10.37 -2.39
N GLN A 23 -2.76 10.95 -1.57
CA GLN A 23 -3.59 10.19 -0.64
C GLN A 23 -4.41 9.13 -1.39
N ALA A 24 -5.01 9.48 -2.53
CA ALA A 24 -5.80 8.55 -3.35
C ALA A 24 -4.97 7.35 -3.85
N GLY A 25 -3.75 7.57 -4.34
CA GLY A 25 -2.90 6.48 -4.81
C GLY A 25 -2.35 5.61 -3.68
N LEU A 26 -2.03 6.19 -2.53
CA LEU A 26 -1.70 5.43 -1.33
C LEU A 26 -2.90 4.58 -0.87
N THR A 27 -4.12 5.14 -0.91
CA THR A 27 -5.34 4.42 -0.46
C THR A 27 -5.62 3.25 -1.39
N GLU A 28 -5.48 3.47 -2.69
CA GLU A 28 -5.61 2.41 -3.68
C GLU A 28 -4.56 1.31 -3.48
N PHE A 29 -3.34 1.68 -3.08
CA PHE A 29 -2.25 0.71 -2.88
C PHE A 29 -2.39 -0.08 -1.58
N ILE A 30 -2.69 0.58 -0.46
CA ILE A 30 -2.55 -0.01 0.88
C ILE A 30 -3.91 -0.39 1.47
N CYS A 31 -4.93 0.44 1.29
CA CYS A 31 -6.20 0.30 2.01
C CYS A 31 -7.22 -0.59 1.30
N ARG A 32 -7.08 -0.83 -0.02
CA ARG A 32 -8.06 -1.62 -0.78
C ARG A 32 -8.22 -3.07 -0.27
N ASP A 33 -7.19 -3.63 0.35
CA ASP A 33 -7.21 -4.96 1.00
C ASP A 33 -7.41 -4.90 2.52
N CYS A 34 -7.60 -3.70 3.09
CA CYS A 34 -7.68 -3.55 4.53
C CYS A 34 -9.12 -3.80 5.02
N ASP A 35 -9.31 -4.82 5.86
CA ASP A 35 -10.61 -5.13 6.50
C ASP A 35 -11.19 -3.96 7.32
N PHE A 36 -10.37 -2.95 7.64
CA PHE A 36 -10.76 -1.76 8.38
C PHE A 36 -11.11 -0.57 7.48
N TYR A 37 -10.82 -0.62 6.18
CA TYR A 37 -11.19 0.43 5.23
C TYR A 37 -12.62 0.21 4.75
N LYS A 38 -13.48 1.23 4.91
CA LYS A 38 -14.86 1.23 4.43
C LYS A 38 -15.05 2.42 3.49
N GLU A 39 -15.41 2.16 2.23
CA GLU A 39 -15.74 3.24 1.30
C GLU A 39 -16.97 4.02 1.80
N GLY A 40 -16.89 5.35 1.85
CA GLY A 40 -18.00 6.23 2.24
C GLY A 40 -18.29 6.36 3.76
N GLU A 41 -17.65 5.58 4.63
CA GLU A 41 -17.62 5.79 6.08
C GLU A 41 -16.18 6.11 6.49
N ASP A 42 -15.95 7.28 7.10
CA ASP A 42 -14.65 7.63 7.68
C ASP A 42 -13.46 7.60 6.68
N GLU A 43 -13.65 8.11 5.46
CA GLU A 43 -12.56 8.28 4.46
C GLU A 43 -11.39 9.14 4.97
N GLU A 44 -11.63 9.96 6.00
CA GLU A 44 -10.60 10.73 6.69
C GLU A 44 -9.83 9.93 7.75
N ILE A 45 -10.34 8.77 8.19
CA ILE A 45 -9.66 7.88 9.13
C ILE A 45 -8.74 6.95 8.35
N ALA A 46 -7.65 7.51 7.86
CA ALA A 46 -6.53 6.70 7.42
C ALA A 46 -5.97 5.91 8.62
N CYS A 47 -5.82 4.59 8.46
CA CYS A 47 -5.33 3.74 9.55
C CYS A 47 -3.86 4.11 9.90
N GLY A 48 -3.43 3.87 11.14
CA GLY A 48 -2.07 4.21 11.57
C GLY A 48 -0.98 3.58 10.68
N ALA A 49 -1.24 2.39 10.13
CA ALA A 49 -0.34 1.73 9.18
C ALA A 49 -0.24 2.47 7.83
N PHE A 50 -1.35 3.01 7.34
CA PHE A 50 -1.39 3.83 6.12
C PHE A 50 -0.50 5.07 6.27
N TYR A 51 -0.66 5.82 7.36
CA TYR A 51 0.15 7.01 7.62
C TYR A 51 1.63 6.67 7.77
N LEU A 52 1.95 5.60 8.49
CA LEU A 52 3.33 5.15 8.66
C LEU A 52 3.98 4.81 7.32
N ILE A 53 3.34 4.00 6.48
CA ILE A 53 3.89 3.60 5.17
C ILE A 53 4.02 4.81 4.26
N GLY A 54 3.02 5.69 4.21
CA GLY A 54 3.09 6.94 3.44
C GLY A 54 4.28 7.82 3.85
N LEU A 55 4.52 7.98 5.15
CA LEU A 55 5.67 8.74 5.67
C LEU A 55 7.01 8.07 5.34
N LEU A 56 7.10 6.74 5.39
CA LEU A 56 8.32 6.01 5.03
C LEU A 56 8.63 6.14 3.54
N LEU A 57 7.61 6.10 2.68
CA LEU A 57 7.75 6.33 1.24
C LEU A 57 8.18 7.77 0.94
N GLU A 58 7.54 8.77 1.55
CA GLU A 58 7.87 10.19 1.37
C GLU A 58 9.32 10.48 1.79
N LYS A 59 9.76 9.93 2.92
CA LYS A 59 11.13 10.06 3.42
C LYS A 59 12.13 9.15 2.71
N LYS A 60 11.69 8.34 1.74
CA LYS A 60 12.51 7.36 0.99
C LYS A 60 13.24 6.36 1.91
N VAL A 61 12.63 6.02 3.04
CA VAL A 61 13.12 4.98 3.96
C VAL A 61 12.85 3.60 3.39
N VAL A 62 11.74 3.46 2.65
CA VAL A 62 11.39 2.26 1.89
C VAL A 62 10.94 2.66 0.48
N THR A 63 11.04 1.73 -0.46
CA THR A 63 10.56 1.85 -1.84
C THR A 63 9.31 0.99 -2.06
N VAL A 64 8.65 1.20 -3.20
CA VAL A 64 7.51 0.37 -3.62
C VAL A 64 7.95 -1.08 -3.82
N GLU A 65 9.16 -1.25 -4.35
CA GLU A 65 9.82 -2.53 -4.55
C GLU A 65 10.04 -3.26 -3.23
N ASP A 66 10.46 -2.56 -2.17
CA ASP A 66 10.63 -3.15 -0.83
C ASP A 66 9.30 -3.67 -0.28
N ILE A 67 8.21 -2.93 -0.47
CA ILE A 67 6.86 -3.31 -0.04
C ILE A 67 6.38 -4.55 -0.82
N ILE A 68 6.53 -4.55 -2.15
CA ILE A 68 6.18 -5.69 -3.00
C ILE A 68 7.00 -6.93 -2.62
N TYR A 69 8.30 -6.74 -2.37
CA TYR A 69 9.18 -7.82 -1.94
C TYR A 69 8.73 -8.41 -0.61
N ALA A 70 8.45 -7.58 0.41
CA ALA A 70 7.97 -8.03 1.71
C ALA A 70 6.68 -8.88 1.60
N VAL A 71 5.70 -8.40 0.82
CA VAL A 71 4.43 -9.13 0.59
C VAL A 71 4.66 -10.44 -0.17
N ARG A 72 5.62 -10.51 -1.09
CA ARG A 72 6.00 -11.74 -1.80
C ARG A 72 6.77 -12.74 -0.92
N SER A 73 7.65 -12.25 -0.04
CA SER A 73 8.46 -13.10 0.84
C SER A 73 7.60 -13.84 1.87
N ASP A 74 6.47 -13.27 2.29
CA ASP A 74 5.47 -13.97 3.12
C ASP A 74 4.82 -15.18 2.40
N ILE A 75 4.83 -15.21 1.06
CA ILE A 75 4.32 -16.33 0.24
C ILE A 75 5.32 -17.49 0.22
N SER A 76 6.62 -17.22 0.42
CA SER A 76 7.66 -18.25 0.29
C SER A 76 7.87 -19.09 1.55
N ASN A 77 7.26 -18.67 2.67
CA ASN A 77 7.40 -19.30 3.98
C ASN A 77 6.09 -19.95 4.50
N THR A 78 5.06 -20.06 3.65
CA THR A 78 3.78 -20.73 3.96
C THR A 78 3.49 -21.82 2.93
#